data_AF-A0A5R8Y3U4-F1
#
_entry.id   AF-A0A5R8Y3U4-F1
#
_cell.length_a   1.000
_cell.length_b   1.000
_cell.length_c   1.000
_cell.angle_alpha   90.00
_cell.angle_beta   90.00
_cell.angle_gamma   90.00
#
_symmetry.space_group_name_H-M   'P 1'
#
loop_
_entity.id
_entity.type
_entity.pdbx_description
1 polymer ?
#
loop_
_entity_poly.entity_id
_entity_poly.type
_entity_poly.pdbx_seq_one_letter_code
_entity_poly.pdbx_strand_id
1 'polypeptide(L)'
;MQEFLNETEIIDYSDIGIKKLAFQLSKGLSKHEIVKKSFEYVRDEIRHSGDHKDNQTTLKASDVLKYKTGWCYSKSHLLAAILRANNIPCALVYQRLKLNDDGSGDKFCLHGLNAVYFEEYGWFRIDARGNKKGVNAQFDFPTEKLAFQIRFKGELDIPKLYASPVGEVVKVLSSYKSYKDVINNLPDTLVM
;
A
#
# COMPACT_ATOMS: atom_id res chain seq x y z
N MET A 1 15.63 11.33 0.71
CA MET A 1 14.46 11.92 1.42
C MET A 1 13.51 12.68 0.51
N GLN A 2 13.98 13.69 -0.24
CA GLN A 2 13.12 14.48 -1.13
C GLN A 2 12.30 13.61 -2.12
N GLU A 3 12.90 12.55 -2.66
CA GLU A 3 12.23 11.59 -3.55
C GLU A 3 10.96 10.95 -2.95
N PHE A 4 10.91 10.77 -1.62
CA PHE A 4 9.77 10.17 -0.91
C PHE A 4 8.67 11.19 -0.58
N LEU A 5 8.84 12.44 -1.03
CA LEU A 5 7.84 13.50 -1.04
C LEU A 5 7.32 13.77 -2.45
N ASN A 6 8.06 13.40 -3.49
CA ASN A 6 7.74 13.77 -4.86
C ASN A 6 6.52 13.03 -5.41
N GLU A 7 5.77 13.74 -6.25
CA GLU A 7 4.71 13.19 -7.09
C GLU A 7 5.28 12.33 -8.21
N THR A 8 4.49 11.35 -8.64
CA THR A 8 4.75 10.58 -9.85
C THR A 8 3.44 10.40 -10.62
N GLU A 9 3.48 9.83 -11.82
CA GLU A 9 2.25 9.54 -12.59
C GLU A 9 1.28 8.55 -11.90
N ILE A 10 1.78 7.76 -10.95
CA ILE A 10 1.00 6.73 -10.21
C ILE A 10 0.66 7.21 -8.79
N ILE A 11 1.59 7.91 -8.14
CA ILE A 11 1.38 8.55 -6.84
C ILE A 11 1.03 10.02 -7.12
N ASP A 12 -0.12 10.23 -7.75
CA ASP A 12 -0.55 11.46 -8.40
C ASP A 12 -1.30 12.40 -7.45
N TYR A 13 -0.60 12.88 -6.40
CA TYR A 13 -1.23 13.69 -5.37
C TYR A 13 -1.68 15.09 -5.82
N SER A 14 -1.31 15.53 -7.02
CA SER A 14 -1.80 16.78 -7.58
C SER A 14 -3.24 16.71 -8.07
N ASP A 15 -3.79 15.49 -8.23
CA ASP A 15 -5.20 15.26 -8.47
C ASP A 15 -6.07 16.00 -7.43
N ILE A 16 -7.15 16.61 -7.90
CA ILE A 16 -8.01 17.46 -7.08
C ILE A 16 -8.71 16.64 -5.98
N GLY A 17 -9.08 15.39 -6.26
CA GLY A 17 -9.68 14.48 -5.30
C GLY A 17 -8.71 14.13 -4.18
N ILE A 18 -7.46 13.80 -4.54
CA ILE A 18 -6.41 13.51 -3.57
C ILE A 18 -6.09 14.73 -2.71
N LYS A 19 -5.87 15.91 -3.29
CA LYS A 19 -5.61 17.15 -2.52
C LYS A 19 -6.73 17.45 -1.52
N LYS A 20 -8.00 17.34 -1.95
CA LYS A 20 -9.16 17.57 -1.08
C LYS A 20 -9.18 16.59 0.08
N LEU A 21 -9.00 15.30 -0.20
CA LEU A 21 -8.97 14.28 0.83
C LEU A 21 -7.80 14.48 1.80
N ALA A 22 -6.59 14.73 1.28
CA ALA A 22 -5.40 14.97 2.08
C ALA A 22 -5.59 16.14 3.06
N PHE A 23 -6.17 17.25 2.59
CA PHE A 23 -6.51 18.40 3.43
C PHE A 23 -7.57 18.07 4.49
N GLN A 24 -8.63 17.34 4.13
CA GLN A 24 -9.68 16.91 5.07
C GLN A 24 -9.13 16.00 6.18
N LEU A 25 -8.17 15.13 5.83
CA LEU A 25 -7.53 14.21 6.76
C LEU A 25 -6.47 14.89 7.61
N SER A 26 -5.99 16.09 7.26
CA SER A 26 -4.91 16.76 8.01
C SER A 26 -5.28 18.01 8.77
N LYS A 27 -6.46 18.59 8.51
CA LYS A 27 -6.88 19.87 9.12
C LYS A 27 -6.75 19.86 10.65
N GLY A 28 -5.81 20.66 11.17
CA GLY A 28 -5.61 20.89 12.60
C GLY A 28 -4.97 19.73 13.36
N LEU A 29 -4.35 18.77 12.67
CA LEU A 29 -3.78 17.56 13.27
C LEU A 29 -2.25 17.56 13.23
N SER A 30 -1.64 16.86 14.18
CA SER A 30 -0.21 16.54 14.18
C SER A 30 0.15 15.53 13.08
N LYS A 31 1.44 15.44 12.73
CA LYS A 31 1.95 14.44 11.79
C LYS A 31 1.50 13.01 12.14
N HIS A 32 1.58 12.64 13.41
CA HIS A 32 1.21 11.30 13.87
C HIS A 32 -0.29 11.02 13.65
N GLU A 33 -1.15 11.99 13.99
CA GLU A 33 -2.59 11.89 13.77
C GLU A 33 -2.94 11.87 12.28
N ILE A 34 -2.24 12.64 11.44
CA ILE A 34 -2.40 12.62 9.98
C ILE A 34 -2.09 11.22 9.43
N VAL A 35 -0.98 10.62 9.84
CA VAL A 35 -0.58 9.28 9.39
C VAL A 35 -1.62 8.26 9.82
N LYS A 36 -2.02 8.27 11.10
CA LYS A 36 -3.04 7.36 11.63
C LYS A 36 -4.35 7.48 10.85
N LYS A 37 -4.88 8.69 10.72
CA LYS A 37 -6.18 8.93 10.07
C LYS A 37 -6.14 8.60 8.58
N SER A 38 -5.02 8.87 7.91
CA SER A 38 -4.83 8.49 6.49
C SER A 38 -4.73 6.97 6.32
N PHE A 39 -3.99 6.30 7.21
CA PHE A 39 -3.90 4.85 7.24
C PHE A 39 -5.29 4.21 7.45
N GLU A 40 -6.03 4.65 8.46
CA GLU A 40 -7.37 4.13 8.79
C GLU A 40 -8.34 4.38 7.63
N TYR A 41 -8.34 5.57 7.03
CA TYR A 41 -9.14 5.85 5.83
C TYR A 41 -8.84 4.87 4.70
N VAL A 42 -7.57 4.69 4.34
CA VAL A 42 -7.22 3.78 3.24
C VAL A 42 -7.55 2.34 3.60
N ARG A 43 -7.33 1.93 4.85
CA ARG A 43 -7.61 0.56 5.34
C ARG A 43 -9.10 0.25 5.28
N ASP A 44 -9.93 1.17 5.73
CA ASP A 44 -11.35 0.92 6.07
C ASP A 44 -12.31 1.41 4.97
N GLU A 45 -12.00 2.51 4.27
CA GLU A 45 -12.88 3.10 3.25
C GLU A 45 -12.58 2.65 1.81
N ILE A 46 -11.48 1.90 1.61
CA ILE A 46 -11.10 1.37 0.29
C ILE A 46 -11.13 -0.15 0.36
N ARG A 47 -11.98 -0.76 -0.47
CA ARG A 47 -12.10 -2.22 -0.51
C ARG A 47 -10.81 -2.86 -1.01
N HIS A 48 -10.46 -4.01 -0.42
CA HIS A 48 -9.41 -4.84 -0.99
C HIS A 48 -9.96 -5.65 -2.17
N SER A 49 -9.43 -5.42 -3.39
CA SER A 49 -9.96 -6.04 -4.61
C SER A 49 -9.97 -7.57 -4.55
N GLY A 50 -8.98 -8.17 -3.89
CA GLY A 50 -8.91 -9.63 -3.73
C GLY A 50 -9.96 -10.22 -2.80
N ASP A 51 -10.41 -9.47 -1.78
CA ASP A 51 -11.42 -9.95 -0.83
C ASP A 51 -12.83 -9.79 -1.37
N HIS A 52 -13.07 -8.66 -2.02
CA HIS A 52 -14.37 -8.33 -2.61
C HIS A 52 -14.52 -8.85 -4.04
N LYS A 53 -13.47 -9.45 -4.61
CA LYS A 53 -13.42 -9.95 -6.00
C LYS A 53 -13.83 -8.87 -7.01
N ASP A 54 -13.35 -7.65 -6.80
CA ASP A 54 -13.70 -6.50 -7.63
C ASP A 54 -13.17 -6.69 -9.07
N ASN A 55 -14.03 -6.46 -10.07
CA ASN A 55 -13.66 -6.55 -11.49
C ASN A 55 -13.07 -5.25 -12.07
N GLN A 56 -12.61 -4.35 -11.19
CA GLN A 56 -11.96 -3.10 -11.54
C GLN A 56 -10.58 -3.06 -10.88
N THR A 57 -9.54 -3.22 -11.69
CA THR A 57 -8.16 -3.03 -11.23
C THR A 57 -7.80 -1.55 -11.27
N THR A 58 -7.15 -1.07 -10.21
CA THR A 58 -6.68 0.30 -10.08
C THR A 58 -5.15 0.30 -9.98
N LEU A 59 -4.52 1.35 -10.52
CA LEU A 59 -3.07 1.55 -10.48
C LEU A 59 -2.75 2.89 -9.83
N LYS A 60 -3.28 3.99 -10.36
CA LYS A 60 -3.06 5.34 -9.84
C LYS A 60 -3.75 5.56 -8.51
N ALA A 61 -3.17 6.41 -7.66
CA ALA A 61 -3.77 6.79 -6.39
C ALA A 61 -5.16 7.42 -6.59
N SER A 62 -5.29 8.33 -7.57
CA SER A 62 -6.57 8.93 -7.94
C SER A 62 -7.62 7.92 -8.38
N ASP A 63 -7.26 6.87 -9.14
CA ASP A 63 -8.16 5.78 -9.53
C ASP A 63 -8.64 4.98 -8.31
N VAL A 64 -7.75 4.67 -7.38
CA VAL A 64 -8.09 3.96 -6.14
C VAL A 64 -9.10 4.76 -5.33
N LEU A 65 -8.90 6.08 -5.22
CA LEU A 65 -9.83 6.98 -4.54
C LEU A 65 -11.19 7.04 -5.26
N LYS A 66 -11.18 7.14 -6.59
CA LYS A 66 -12.38 7.24 -7.42
C LYS A 66 -13.24 5.97 -7.37
N TYR A 67 -12.62 4.81 -7.55
CA TYR A 67 -13.33 3.52 -7.65
C TYR A 67 -13.48 2.80 -6.30
N LYS A 68 -12.86 3.32 -5.23
CA LYS A 68 -12.96 2.79 -3.85
C LYS A 68 -12.55 1.31 -3.74
N THR A 69 -11.60 0.90 -4.59
CA THR A 69 -11.04 -0.45 -4.57
C THR A 69 -9.58 -0.45 -4.99
N GLY A 70 -8.81 -1.38 -4.41
CA GLY A 70 -7.44 -1.62 -4.82
C GLY A 70 -6.86 -2.91 -4.23
N TRP A 71 -5.83 -3.43 -4.88
CA TRP A 71 -4.97 -4.45 -4.29
C TRP A 71 -4.07 -3.82 -3.23
N CYS A 72 -3.38 -4.62 -2.41
CA CYS A 72 -2.42 -4.10 -1.42
C CYS A 72 -1.45 -3.08 -2.03
N TYR A 73 -1.01 -3.31 -3.28
CA TYR A 73 -0.20 -2.37 -4.05
C TYR A 73 -0.87 -1.02 -4.30
N SER A 74 -2.04 -1.00 -4.96
CA SER A 74 -2.66 0.28 -5.35
C SER A 74 -3.19 1.04 -4.13
N LYS A 75 -3.59 0.32 -3.08
CA LYS A 75 -3.90 0.92 -1.77
C LYS A 75 -2.67 1.60 -1.14
N SER A 76 -1.48 1.00 -1.25
CA SER A 76 -0.26 1.66 -0.78
C SER A 76 0.13 2.87 -1.64
N HIS A 77 -0.22 2.89 -2.94
CA HIS A 77 -0.07 4.08 -3.79
C HIS A 77 -0.97 5.23 -3.31
N LEU A 78 -2.23 4.95 -2.99
CA LEU A 78 -3.16 5.95 -2.44
C LEU A 78 -2.68 6.51 -1.11
N LEU A 79 -2.26 5.64 -0.18
CA LEU A 79 -1.74 6.09 1.11
C LEU A 79 -0.49 6.97 0.93
N ALA A 80 0.44 6.58 0.06
CA ALA A 80 1.60 7.40 -0.26
C ALA A 80 1.19 8.77 -0.81
N ALA A 81 0.21 8.84 -1.72
CA ALA A 81 -0.24 10.10 -2.30
C ALA A 81 -0.84 11.04 -1.23
N ILE A 82 -1.69 10.52 -0.34
CA ILE A 82 -2.30 11.30 0.75
C ILE A 82 -1.24 11.84 1.72
N LEU A 83 -0.25 11.02 2.08
CA LEU A 83 0.81 11.43 3.01
C LEU A 83 1.77 12.44 2.38
N ARG A 84 2.19 12.20 1.14
CA ARG A 84 3.08 13.12 0.40
C ARG A 84 2.42 14.46 0.13
N ALA A 85 1.11 14.49 -0.15
CA ALA A 85 0.34 15.74 -0.24
C ALA A 85 0.38 16.59 1.04
N ASN A 86 0.54 15.95 2.19
CA ASN A 86 0.68 16.58 3.50
C ASN A 86 2.15 16.78 3.90
N ASN A 87 3.09 16.71 2.95
CA ASN A 87 4.52 16.84 3.16
C ASN A 87 5.11 15.82 4.16
N ILE A 88 4.52 14.62 4.22
CA ILE A 88 5.00 13.51 5.07
C ILE A 88 5.73 12.52 4.17
N PRO A 89 7.05 12.30 4.36
CA PRO A 89 7.78 11.36 3.53
C PRO A 89 7.26 9.94 3.69
N CYS A 90 6.90 9.33 2.57
CA CYS A 90 6.31 8.00 2.54
C CYS A 90 6.91 7.20 1.38
N ALA A 91 7.55 6.08 1.70
CA ALA A 91 8.06 5.11 0.73
C ALA A 91 7.06 3.97 0.52
N LEU A 92 7.17 3.32 -0.64
CA LEU A 92 6.61 1.99 -0.86
C LEU A 92 7.64 0.97 -0.43
N VAL A 93 7.19 -0.08 0.26
CA VAL A 93 8.01 -1.25 0.59
C VAL A 93 7.22 -2.51 0.29
N TYR A 94 7.94 -3.63 0.20
CA TYR A 94 7.36 -4.89 -0.24
C TYR A 94 7.78 -6.03 0.65
N GLN A 95 6.89 -7.01 0.78
CA GLN A 95 7.21 -8.33 1.31
C GLN A 95 7.05 -9.34 0.19
N ARG A 96 7.79 -10.44 0.24
CA ARG A 96 7.49 -11.63 -0.56
C ARG A 96 6.87 -12.65 0.38
N LEU A 97 5.63 -13.05 0.10
CA LEU A 97 4.82 -13.91 0.97
C LEU A 97 4.37 -15.16 0.23
N LYS A 98 4.13 -16.26 0.96
CA LYS A 98 3.44 -17.44 0.43
C LYS A 98 2.04 -17.02 -0.01
N LEU A 99 1.60 -17.54 -1.16
CA LEU A 99 0.27 -17.23 -1.67
C LEU A 99 -0.85 -17.82 -0.78
N ASN A 100 -0.60 -19.00 -0.20
CA ASN A 100 -1.53 -19.64 0.71
C ASN A 100 -1.20 -19.27 2.17
N ASP A 101 -2.21 -18.80 2.91
CA ASP A 101 -2.06 -18.32 4.29
C ASP A 101 -1.58 -19.41 5.27
N ASP A 102 -1.76 -20.69 4.92
CA ASP A 102 -1.30 -21.88 5.67
C ASP A 102 0.12 -22.35 5.29
N GLY A 103 0.78 -21.66 4.35
CA GLY A 103 2.12 -21.96 3.88
C GLY A 103 2.20 -23.11 2.87
N SER A 104 1.06 -23.69 2.47
CA SER A 104 1.01 -24.78 1.49
C SER A 104 1.36 -24.30 0.07
N GLY A 105 1.82 -25.24 -0.76
CA GLY A 105 2.21 -24.98 -2.15
C GLY A 105 3.52 -24.19 -2.29
N ASP A 106 3.95 -23.98 -3.53
CA ASP A 106 5.28 -23.42 -3.84
C ASP A 106 5.24 -22.00 -4.41
N LYS A 107 4.04 -21.41 -4.54
CA LYS A 107 3.84 -20.08 -5.13
C LYS A 107 4.00 -18.98 -4.07
N PHE A 108 4.54 -17.86 -4.51
CA PHE A 108 4.69 -16.64 -3.72
C PHE A 108 4.15 -15.45 -4.50
N CYS A 109 3.89 -14.37 -3.78
CA CYS A 109 3.57 -13.07 -4.37
C CYS A 109 4.23 -11.96 -3.56
N LEU A 110 4.48 -10.83 -4.22
CA LEU A 110 4.77 -9.58 -3.56
C LEU A 110 3.53 -9.10 -2.81
N HIS A 111 3.74 -8.44 -1.69
CA HIS A 111 2.73 -7.71 -0.95
C HIS A 111 3.21 -6.27 -0.78
N GLY A 112 2.37 -5.32 -1.17
CA GLY A 112 2.69 -3.89 -1.12
C GLY A 112 2.18 -3.23 0.15
N LEU A 113 3.04 -2.44 0.78
CA LEU A 113 2.75 -1.65 1.97
C LEU A 113 3.57 -0.36 1.95
N ASN A 114 3.53 0.43 3.04
CA ASN A 114 4.22 1.72 3.12
C ASN A 114 5.23 1.74 4.26
N ALA A 115 6.26 2.59 4.12
CA ALA A 115 7.10 3.03 5.24
C ALA A 115 7.01 4.55 5.35
N VAL A 116 6.78 5.05 6.57
CA VAL A 116 6.63 6.49 6.86
C VAL A 116 7.78 6.95 7.74
N TYR A 117 8.39 8.09 7.40
CA TYR A 117 9.53 8.61 8.16
C TYR A 117 9.08 9.48 9.34
N PHE A 118 9.51 9.14 10.55
CA PHE A 118 9.40 9.96 11.76
C PHE A 118 10.80 10.37 12.22
N GLU A 119 11.01 11.62 12.60
CA GLU A 119 12.36 12.17 12.87
C GLU A 119 13.10 11.41 13.97
N GLU A 120 12.42 11.05 15.05
CA GLU A 120 13.02 10.37 16.20
C GLU A 120 13.08 8.84 16.06
N TYR A 121 12.30 8.26 15.13
CA TYR A 121 12.13 6.81 15.00
C TYR A 121 12.68 6.24 13.68
N GLY A 122 12.91 7.09 12.68
CA GLY A 122 13.25 6.66 11.33
C GLY A 122 12.02 6.14 10.58
N TRP A 123 12.24 5.13 9.73
CA TRP A 123 11.20 4.56 8.88
C TRP A 123 10.37 3.53 9.63
N PHE A 124 9.05 3.77 9.70
CA PHE A 124 8.08 2.90 10.35
C PHE A 124 7.12 2.31 9.33
N ARG A 125 6.97 0.98 9.29
CA ARG A 125 6.10 0.32 8.31
C ARG A 125 4.65 0.33 8.76
N ILE A 126 3.76 0.57 7.80
CA ILE A 126 2.31 0.53 7.96
C ILE A 126 1.68 -0.19 6.77
N ASP A 127 0.65 -0.96 7.05
CA ASP A 127 -0.01 -1.83 6.06
C ASP A 127 -1.52 -1.57 5.97
N ALA A 128 -1.91 -0.69 5.04
CA ALA A 128 -3.31 -0.28 4.86
C ALA A 128 -4.10 -1.22 3.94
N ARG A 129 -3.66 -2.47 3.77
CA ARG A 129 -4.32 -3.47 2.90
C ARG A 129 -5.78 -3.75 3.27
N GLY A 130 -6.21 -3.52 4.50
CA GLY A 130 -7.58 -3.76 4.96
C GLY A 130 -7.74 -5.06 5.75
N ASN A 131 -8.62 -5.04 6.73
CA ASN A 131 -8.83 -6.17 7.64
C ASN A 131 -9.83 -7.19 7.08
N LYS A 132 -9.59 -8.47 7.36
CA LYS A 132 -10.47 -9.61 7.06
C LYS A 132 -10.36 -10.64 8.18
N LYS A 133 -11.14 -11.73 8.13
CA LYS A 133 -10.95 -12.84 9.08
C LYS A 133 -9.49 -13.32 9.04
N GLY A 134 -8.81 -13.28 10.18
CA GLY A 134 -7.39 -13.65 10.31
C GLY A 134 -6.39 -12.52 10.03
N VAL A 135 -6.82 -11.33 9.63
CA VAL A 135 -5.96 -10.17 9.36
C VAL A 135 -6.43 -8.96 10.16
N ASN A 136 -5.55 -8.40 10.99
CA ASN A 136 -5.85 -7.26 11.86
C ASN A 136 -4.70 -6.24 11.90
N ALA A 137 -4.46 -5.56 10.77
CA ALA A 137 -3.48 -4.50 10.66
C ALA A 137 -3.97 -3.24 11.39
N GLN A 138 -3.08 -2.62 12.17
CA GLN A 138 -3.38 -1.45 12.99
C GLN A 138 -2.24 -0.44 12.94
N PHE A 139 -2.57 0.83 13.10
CA PHE A 139 -1.59 1.86 13.37
C PHE A 139 -1.36 1.92 14.89
N ASP A 140 -0.35 1.19 15.35
CA ASP A 140 -0.02 1.01 16.78
C ASP A 140 1.38 1.52 17.11
N PHE A 141 1.69 2.73 16.66
CA PHE A 141 3.02 3.32 16.80
C PHE A 141 3.45 3.40 18.28
N PRO A 142 4.70 3.01 18.63
CA PRO A 142 5.81 2.64 17.74
C PRO A 142 5.94 1.13 17.44
N THR A 143 4.91 0.34 17.71
CA THR A 143 4.89 -1.11 17.43
C THR A 143 4.30 -1.39 16.06
N GLU A 144 5.04 -2.10 15.21
CA GLU A 144 4.52 -2.51 13.91
C GLU A 144 3.42 -3.57 14.07
N LYS A 145 2.25 -3.30 13.47
CA LYS A 145 1.13 -4.25 13.41
C LYS A 145 0.63 -4.37 11.96
N LEU A 146 1.43 -5.07 11.16
CA LEU A 146 1.21 -5.29 9.72
C LEU A 146 0.14 -6.37 9.46
N ALA A 147 -0.35 -6.46 8.22
CA ALA A 147 -1.35 -7.47 7.87
C ALA A 147 -0.77 -8.89 7.90
N PHE A 148 0.52 -9.02 7.55
CA PHE A 148 1.22 -10.29 7.46
C PHE A 148 2.60 -10.21 8.10
N GLN A 149 2.99 -11.32 8.71
CA GLN A 149 4.33 -11.55 9.24
C GLN A 149 5.05 -12.56 8.35
N ILE A 150 6.38 -12.50 8.34
CA ILE A 150 7.23 -13.53 7.73
C ILE A 150 7.17 -14.78 8.61
N ARG A 151 6.57 -15.85 8.10
CA ARG A 151 6.28 -17.09 8.84
C ARG A 151 6.90 -18.32 8.19
N PHE A 152 6.98 -18.35 6.86
CA PHE A 152 7.36 -19.54 6.10
C PHE A 152 8.70 -19.39 5.38
N LYS A 153 9.36 -20.51 5.11
CA LYS A 153 10.62 -20.53 4.36
C LYS A 153 10.42 -19.91 2.97
N GLY A 154 11.30 -18.96 2.63
CA GLY A 154 11.28 -18.24 1.36
C GLY A 154 10.44 -16.96 1.36
N GLU A 155 9.69 -16.70 2.43
CA GLU A 155 9.13 -15.38 2.69
C GLU A 155 10.23 -14.44 3.20
N LEU A 156 10.14 -13.16 2.84
CA LEU A 156 11.09 -12.15 3.31
C LEU A 156 10.52 -10.73 3.21
N ASP A 157 11.03 -9.88 4.09
CA ASP A 157 10.91 -8.43 3.96
C ASP A 157 11.94 -7.92 2.97
N ILE A 158 11.51 -7.11 1.99
CA ILE A 158 12.43 -6.45 1.05
C ILE A 158 12.82 -5.12 1.68
N PRO A 159 14.09 -4.94 2.14
CA PRO A 159 14.48 -3.80 2.97
C PRO A 159 14.56 -2.47 2.19
N LYS A 160 14.54 -2.54 0.85
CA LYS A 160 14.66 -1.37 -0.01
C LYS A 160 13.40 -0.50 0.05
N LEU A 161 13.62 0.80 0.21
CA LEU A 161 12.59 1.84 0.12
C LEU A 161 12.44 2.29 -1.34
N TYR A 162 11.20 2.37 -1.82
CA TYR A 162 10.91 2.79 -3.19
C TYR A 162 10.10 4.10 -3.22
N ALA A 163 10.60 5.08 -3.96
CA ALA A 163 9.88 6.34 -4.20
C ALA A 163 8.72 6.15 -5.18
N SER A 164 8.84 5.19 -6.11
CA SER A 164 7.85 4.85 -7.13
C SER A 164 7.52 3.36 -7.09
N PRO A 165 6.34 2.92 -7.55
CA PRO A 165 6.01 1.51 -7.62
C PRO A 165 7.00 0.72 -8.47
N VAL A 166 7.31 -0.50 -8.05
CA VAL A 166 8.19 -1.41 -8.80
C VAL A 166 7.55 -1.85 -10.13
N GLY A 167 8.39 -2.08 -11.14
CA GLY A 167 7.94 -2.33 -12.51
C GLY A 167 7.04 -3.56 -12.65
N GLU A 168 7.27 -4.60 -11.85
CA GLU A 168 6.50 -5.84 -11.84
C GLU A 168 5.06 -5.60 -11.37
N VAL A 169 4.89 -4.76 -10.34
CA VAL A 169 3.57 -4.34 -9.85
C VAL A 169 2.87 -3.49 -10.90
N VAL A 170 3.57 -2.52 -11.49
CA VAL A 170 3.01 -1.65 -12.54
C VAL A 170 2.57 -2.48 -13.74
N LYS A 171 3.38 -3.44 -14.17
CA LYS A 171 3.10 -4.33 -15.30
C LYS A 171 1.81 -5.12 -15.06
N VAL A 172 1.66 -5.74 -13.90
CA VAL A 172 0.45 -6.53 -13.57
C VAL A 172 -0.79 -5.65 -13.52
N LEU A 173 -0.77 -4.54 -12.79
CA LEU A 173 -1.94 -3.68 -12.60
C LEU A 173 -2.34 -2.89 -13.86
N SER A 174 -1.40 -2.65 -14.78
CA SER A 174 -1.70 -2.02 -16.07
C SER A 174 -2.26 -3.02 -17.09
N SER A 175 -1.72 -4.24 -17.11
CA SER A 175 -2.04 -5.28 -18.10
C SER A 175 -3.37 -5.98 -17.83
N TYR A 176 -3.75 -6.14 -16.56
CA TYR A 176 -4.92 -6.91 -16.16
C TYR A 176 -6.00 -6.01 -15.54
N LYS A 177 -7.27 -6.29 -15.87
CA LYS A 177 -8.40 -5.45 -15.45
C LYS A 177 -9.32 -6.14 -14.44
N SER A 178 -9.49 -7.44 -14.53
CA SER A 178 -10.39 -8.20 -13.65
C SER A 178 -9.66 -8.81 -12.45
N TYR A 179 -10.41 -9.10 -11.38
CA TYR A 179 -9.92 -9.88 -10.25
C TYR A 179 -9.27 -11.20 -10.71
N LYS A 180 -9.94 -11.90 -11.64
CA LYS A 180 -9.54 -13.23 -12.10
C LYS A 180 -8.21 -13.20 -12.87
N ASP A 181 -7.94 -12.12 -13.60
CA ASP A 181 -6.69 -11.98 -14.32
C ASP A 181 -5.54 -11.62 -13.37
N VAL A 182 -5.76 -10.68 -12.45
CA VAL A 182 -4.72 -10.27 -11.50
C VAL A 182 -4.34 -11.40 -10.55
N ILE A 183 -5.30 -12.12 -9.98
CA ILE A 183 -5.02 -13.21 -9.01
C ILE A 183 -4.19 -14.33 -9.64
N ASN A 184 -4.33 -14.58 -10.95
CA ASN A 184 -3.57 -15.60 -11.67
C ASN A 184 -2.18 -15.13 -12.12
N ASN A 185 -1.90 -13.83 -12.01
CA ASN A 185 -0.67 -13.20 -12.51
C ASN A 185 -0.01 -12.30 -11.46
N LEU A 186 -0.22 -12.57 -10.18
CA LEU A 186 0.42 -11.80 -9.11
C LEU A 186 1.95 -11.81 -9.27
N PRO A 187 2.62 -10.65 -9.12
CA PRO A 187 4.06 -10.60 -9.24
C PRO A 187 4.71 -11.34 -8.06
N ASP A 188 5.68 -12.21 -8.30
CA ASP A 188 6.36 -13.00 -7.26
C ASP A 188 7.60 -12.28 -6.71
N THR A 189 8.55 -11.97 -7.60
CA THR A 189 9.85 -11.39 -7.25
C THR A 189 10.08 -10.09 -7.99
N LEU A 190 10.92 -9.24 -7.41
CA LEU A 190 11.52 -8.12 -8.14
C LEU A 190 12.62 -8.67 -9.04
N VAL A 191 12.65 -8.26 -10.31
CA VAL A 191 13.78 -8.53 -11.19
C VAL A 191 14.90 -7.59 -10.75
N MET A 192 16.06 -8.16 -10.41
CA MET A 192 17.25 -7.42 -10.02
C MET A 192 17.95 -6.81 -11.23
#